data_AF-A0A847JCQ9-F1
#
_entry.id   AF-A0A847JCQ9-F1
#
_cell.length_a   1.000
_cell.length_b   1.000
_cell.length_c   1.000
_cell.angle_alpha   90.00
_cell.angle_beta   90.00
_cell.angle_gamma   90.00
#
_symmetry.space_group_name_H-M   'P 1'
#
loop_
_entity.id
_entity.type
_entity.pdbx_description
1 polymer ?
#
loop_
_entity_poly.entity_id
_entity_poly.type
_entity_poly.pdbx_seq_one_letter_code
_entity_poly.pdbx_strand_id
1 'polypeptide(L)'
;VAAGTYPTAPQVSVRLMEFAAARVFVGGAVFEPGAYEIGGPTATRTEGERLAAIGAAGDDRRLSRALRAAGGIRPDADLSRVTVLRGTRRSTYDLRPAIAGRAYADVILLAGDQVDVPSRGCFQEAVMKPSPISPAGVKVFLSNLTVPATSNAQSLNGKDARELRWGTRFLQAAIGMNCVGGTALTNADRTVVLFTRNPITGSSIVVERRLEDLLRRADRDEYDPWIMPEDALACYDSRSTNLVDVARQLGVVASSVRTF
;
A
#
# COMPACT_ATOMS: atom_id res chain seq x y z
N VAL A 1 -51.64 -34.81 1.03
CA VAL A 1 -50.23 -34.35 1.06
C VAL A 1 -49.55 -35.07 2.21
N ALA A 2 -49.08 -36.29 1.95
CA ALA A 2 -48.49 -37.17 2.96
C ALA A 2 -47.01 -37.35 2.63
N ALA A 3 -46.20 -36.55 3.30
CA ALA A 3 -44.78 -36.80 3.61
C ALA A 3 -44.49 -35.98 4.88
N GLY A 4 -45.24 -36.27 5.96
CA GLY A 4 -45.26 -35.46 7.17
C GLY A 4 -44.27 -35.98 8.20
N THR A 5 -43.06 -35.44 8.21
CA THR A 5 -42.01 -35.76 9.20
C THR A 5 -42.34 -35.24 10.62
N TYR A 6 -43.39 -34.44 10.78
CA TYR A 6 -43.81 -33.85 12.05
C TYR A 6 -45.33 -34.03 12.30
N PRO A 7 -45.75 -34.45 13.52
CA PRO A 7 -47.15 -34.64 13.88
C PRO A 7 -47.94 -33.33 14.02
N THR A 8 -47.26 -32.20 14.21
CA THR A 8 -47.81 -30.85 14.21
C THR A 8 -46.88 -29.92 13.44
N ALA A 9 -47.42 -28.91 12.76
CA ALA A 9 -46.60 -27.96 12.01
C ALA A 9 -45.73 -27.14 12.99
N PRO A 10 -44.39 -27.25 12.94
CA PRO A 10 -43.53 -26.51 13.84
C PRO A 10 -43.56 -25.02 13.49
N GLN A 11 -43.59 -24.16 14.52
CA GLN A 11 -43.34 -22.74 14.34
C GLN A 11 -41.83 -22.51 14.23
N VAL A 12 -41.38 -22.08 13.06
CA VAL A 12 -39.96 -21.86 12.77
C VAL A 12 -39.73 -20.38 12.49
N SER A 13 -38.65 -19.84 13.04
CA SER A 13 -38.10 -18.55 12.63
C SER A 13 -36.69 -18.77 12.05
N VAL A 14 -36.39 -18.06 10.97
CA VAL A 14 -35.09 -18.12 10.30
C VAL A 14 -34.45 -16.74 10.41
N ARG A 15 -33.19 -16.69 10.87
CA ARG A 15 -32.40 -15.46 10.93
C ARG A 15 -31.08 -15.69 10.21
N LEU A 16 -30.70 -14.75 9.35
CA LEU A 16 -29.38 -14.76 8.71
C LEU A 16 -28.31 -14.54 9.78
N MET A 17 -27.44 -15.54 9.93
CA MET A 17 -26.35 -15.51 10.90
C MET A 17 -25.09 -14.90 10.30
N GLU A 18 -24.66 -15.43 9.16
CA GLU A 18 -23.46 -15.00 8.46
C GLU A 18 -23.59 -15.23 6.96
N PHE A 19 -22.95 -14.37 6.18
CA PHE A 19 -22.76 -14.60 4.76
C PHE A 19 -21.50 -15.45 4.54
N ALA A 20 -21.61 -16.55 3.80
CA ALA A 20 -20.45 -17.32 3.38
C ALA A 20 -19.47 -16.48 2.55
N ALA A 21 -18.22 -16.95 2.43
CA ALA A 21 -17.23 -16.35 1.54
C ALA A 21 -17.79 -16.20 0.10
N ALA A 22 -17.40 -15.12 -0.56
CA ALA A 22 -17.78 -14.83 -1.94
C ALA A 22 -16.52 -14.56 -2.76
N ARG A 23 -16.40 -15.25 -3.88
CA ARG A 23 -15.41 -14.91 -4.91
C ARG A 23 -15.97 -13.80 -5.80
N VAL A 24 -15.28 -12.68 -5.84
CA VAL A 24 -15.62 -11.49 -6.65
C VAL A 24 -14.48 -11.16 -7.59
N PHE A 25 -14.77 -10.41 -8.65
CA PHE A 25 -13.76 -9.97 -9.62
C PHE A 25 -13.63 -8.45 -9.55
N VAL A 26 -12.42 -7.94 -9.37
CA VAL A 26 -12.16 -6.50 -9.26
C VAL A 26 -11.24 -6.08 -10.39
N GLY A 27 -11.64 -5.07 -11.14
CA GLY A 27 -10.90 -4.54 -12.29
C GLY A 27 -10.90 -3.02 -12.37
N GLY A 28 -10.15 -2.52 -13.36
CA GLY A 28 -10.01 -1.09 -13.63
C GLY A 28 -8.90 -0.42 -12.83
N ALA A 29 -9.17 0.76 -12.28
CA ALA A 29 -8.22 1.61 -11.57
C ALA A 29 -7.99 1.17 -10.11
N VAL A 30 -7.52 -0.06 -9.96
CA VAL A 30 -7.02 -0.66 -8.71
C VAL A 30 -5.57 -1.13 -8.90
N PHE A 31 -4.80 -1.27 -7.82
CA PHE A 31 -3.40 -1.66 -7.93
C PHE A 31 -3.21 -3.12 -8.38
N GLU A 32 -4.06 -4.01 -7.89
CA GLU A 32 -4.03 -5.43 -8.21
C GLU A 32 -5.41 -5.86 -8.75
N PRO A 33 -5.64 -5.82 -10.08
CA PRO A 33 -6.84 -6.40 -10.67
C PRO A 33 -6.82 -7.92 -10.55
N GLY A 34 -7.96 -8.54 -10.23
CA GLY A 34 -8.00 -9.99 -10.05
C GLY A 34 -9.28 -10.54 -9.43
N ALA A 35 -9.23 -11.84 -9.13
CA ALA A 35 -10.28 -12.54 -8.41
C ALA A 35 -9.93 -12.60 -6.92
N TYR A 36 -10.87 -12.17 -6.07
CA TYR A 36 -10.68 -12.07 -4.64
C TYR A 36 -11.76 -12.83 -3.89
N GLU A 37 -11.36 -13.52 -2.83
CA GLU A 37 -12.29 -14.17 -1.91
C GLU A 37 -12.49 -13.26 -0.70
N ILE A 38 -13.73 -12.84 -0.47
CA ILE A 38 -14.11 -11.89 0.59
C ILE A 38 -15.18 -12.52 1.49
N GLY A 39 -15.27 -12.11 2.75
CA GLY A 39 -16.26 -12.67 3.68
C GLY A 39 -15.97 -14.09 4.18
N GLY A 40 -14.75 -14.60 3.97
CA GLY A 40 -14.35 -15.88 4.54
C GLY A 40 -13.96 -15.78 6.02
N PRO A 41 -14.02 -16.88 6.77
CA PRO A 41 -13.58 -16.91 8.16
C PRO A 41 -12.12 -16.46 8.26
N THR A 42 -11.89 -15.36 8.96
CA THR A 42 -10.51 -14.93 9.26
C THR A 42 -9.93 -15.94 10.23
N ALA A 43 -8.73 -16.48 9.95
CA ALA A 43 -8.10 -17.56 10.72
C ALA A 43 -7.89 -17.25 12.22
N THR A 44 -8.16 -16.00 12.64
CA THR A 44 -7.99 -15.47 13.99
C THR A 44 -9.28 -15.31 14.81
N ARG A 45 -10.49 -15.56 14.27
CA ARG A 45 -11.72 -15.42 15.05
C ARG A 45 -12.08 -16.69 15.81
N THR A 46 -12.25 -16.57 17.12
CA THR A 46 -12.83 -17.62 17.96
C THR A 46 -14.33 -17.83 17.66
N GLU A 47 -14.85 -19.01 17.97
CA GLU A 47 -16.29 -19.31 17.84
C GLU A 47 -17.18 -18.30 18.58
N GLY A 48 -16.73 -17.87 19.77
CA GLY A 48 -17.43 -16.89 20.60
C GLY A 48 -17.54 -15.51 19.95
N GLU A 49 -16.50 -15.03 19.27
CA GLU A 49 -16.54 -13.76 18.54
C GLU A 49 -17.46 -13.83 17.32
N ARG A 50 -17.50 -14.99 16.64
CA ARG A 50 -18.41 -15.23 15.51
C ARG A 50 -19.87 -15.19 15.94
N LEU A 51 -20.18 -15.83 17.07
CA LEU A 51 -21.53 -15.84 17.67
C LEU A 51 -21.90 -14.50 18.34
N ALA A 52 -20.94 -13.63 18.64
CA ALA A 52 -21.21 -12.29 19.16
C ALA A 52 -21.41 -11.24 18.04
N ALA A 53 -20.85 -11.46 16.85
CA ALA A 53 -20.94 -10.56 15.69
C ALA A 53 -22.26 -10.66 14.89
N ILE A 54 -23.32 -11.19 15.51
CA ILE A 54 -24.64 -11.37 14.88
C ILE A 54 -25.17 -10.00 14.45
N GLY A 55 -25.35 -9.81 13.14
CA GLY A 55 -25.80 -8.55 12.55
C GLY A 55 -24.69 -7.69 11.93
N ALA A 56 -23.41 -7.91 12.27
CA ALA A 56 -22.25 -7.32 11.58
C ALA A 56 -21.80 -8.14 10.35
N ALA A 57 -22.56 -9.18 10.02
CA ALA A 57 -22.14 -10.31 9.20
C ALA A 57 -21.94 -10.04 7.70
N GLY A 58 -21.99 -8.78 7.28
CA GLY A 58 -21.77 -8.35 5.90
C GLY A 58 -20.52 -7.49 5.70
N ASP A 59 -19.85 -7.03 6.77
CA ASP A 59 -18.74 -6.07 6.67
C ASP A 59 -17.57 -6.59 5.84
N ASP A 60 -17.28 -7.89 5.95
CA ASP A 60 -16.19 -8.53 5.20
C ASP A 60 -16.55 -8.80 3.73
N ARG A 61 -17.80 -8.61 3.31
CA ARG A 61 -18.26 -8.75 1.91
C ARG A 61 -18.55 -7.42 1.23
N ARG A 62 -18.20 -6.32 1.87
CA ARG A 62 -18.45 -4.98 1.33
C ARG A 62 -17.58 -4.66 0.13
N LEU A 63 -18.07 -3.78 -0.73
CA LEU A 63 -17.34 -3.22 -1.86
C LEU A 63 -16.00 -2.64 -1.41
N SER A 64 -15.97 -1.92 -0.29
CA SER A 64 -14.73 -1.35 0.27
C SER A 64 -13.71 -2.42 0.66
N ARG A 65 -14.15 -3.58 1.14
CA ARG A 65 -13.27 -4.70 1.47
C ARG A 65 -12.69 -5.34 0.22
N ALA A 66 -13.49 -5.50 -0.84
CA ALA A 66 -13.00 -6.00 -2.12
C ALA A 66 -11.97 -5.07 -2.75
N LEU A 67 -12.21 -3.75 -2.73
CA LEU A 67 -11.25 -2.78 -3.23
C LEU A 67 -9.93 -2.80 -2.44
N ARG A 68 -9.99 -2.92 -1.11
CA ARG A 68 -8.80 -3.11 -0.28
C ARG A 68 -8.05 -4.41 -0.56
N ALA A 69 -8.77 -5.50 -0.83
CA ALA A 69 -8.15 -6.77 -1.20
C ALA A 69 -7.43 -6.69 -2.56
N ALA A 70 -7.94 -5.87 -3.48
CA ALA A 70 -7.33 -5.55 -4.78
C ALA A 70 -6.17 -4.53 -4.70
N GLY A 71 -5.49 -4.45 -3.55
CA GLY A 71 -4.41 -3.49 -3.29
C GLY A 71 -4.88 -2.04 -3.10
N GLY A 72 -6.19 -1.77 -3.11
CA GLY A 72 -6.76 -0.42 -3.02
C GLY A 72 -6.92 0.29 -4.37
N ILE A 73 -7.61 1.43 -4.34
CA ILE A 73 -7.79 2.27 -5.54
C ILE A 73 -6.48 2.94 -5.98
N ARG A 74 -6.29 3.08 -7.29
CA ARG A 74 -5.18 3.86 -7.87
C ARG A 74 -5.47 5.38 -7.79
N PRO A 75 -4.44 6.24 -7.84
CA PRO A 75 -4.61 7.69 -7.78
C PRO A 75 -5.41 8.32 -8.95
N ASP A 76 -5.59 7.60 -10.05
CA ASP A 76 -6.38 8.03 -11.21
C ASP A 76 -7.82 7.50 -11.21
N ALA A 77 -8.24 6.80 -10.15
CA ALA A 77 -9.56 6.18 -10.08
C ALA A 77 -10.70 7.21 -10.11
N ASP A 78 -11.68 6.99 -10.97
CA ASP A 78 -12.92 7.76 -11.02
C ASP A 78 -13.96 7.19 -10.04
N LEU A 79 -13.87 7.68 -8.80
CA LEU A 79 -14.73 7.23 -7.71
C LEU A 79 -16.19 7.64 -7.86
N SER A 80 -16.54 8.50 -8.81
CA SER A 80 -17.91 9.00 -8.99
C SER A 80 -18.87 7.99 -9.61
N ARG A 81 -18.32 6.95 -10.28
CA ARG A 81 -19.11 6.01 -11.09
C ARG A 81 -18.54 4.59 -11.08
N VAL A 82 -18.17 4.09 -9.90
CA VAL A 82 -17.73 2.69 -9.74
C VAL A 82 -18.89 1.77 -10.05
N THR A 83 -18.69 0.76 -10.90
CA THR A 83 -19.78 -0.13 -11.31
C THR A 83 -19.65 -1.52 -10.69
N VAL A 84 -20.78 -2.10 -10.33
CA VAL A 84 -20.88 -3.52 -9.95
C VAL A 84 -21.85 -4.19 -10.90
N LEU A 85 -21.36 -5.19 -11.63
CA LEU A 85 -22.14 -6.06 -12.49
C LEU A 85 -22.48 -7.35 -11.74
N ARG A 86 -23.78 -7.59 -11.57
CA ARG A 86 -24.33 -8.79 -10.93
C ARG A 86 -25.21 -9.51 -11.94
N GLY A 87 -24.70 -10.60 -12.51
CA GLY A 87 -25.34 -11.23 -13.67
C GLY A 87 -25.44 -10.23 -14.82
N THR A 88 -26.66 -9.86 -15.20
CA THR A 88 -26.93 -8.84 -16.24
C THR A 88 -27.19 -7.44 -15.70
N ARG A 89 -27.35 -7.29 -14.37
CA ARG A 89 -27.68 -6.01 -13.74
C ARG A 89 -26.41 -5.23 -13.43
N ARG A 90 -26.26 -4.05 -14.02
CA ARG A 90 -25.21 -3.08 -13.70
C ARG A 90 -25.74 -2.00 -12.75
N SER A 91 -25.09 -1.83 -11.60
CA SER A 91 -25.34 -0.76 -10.64
C SER A 91 -24.12 0.16 -10.56
N THR A 92 -24.34 1.46 -10.36
CA THR A 92 -23.28 2.46 -10.25
C THR A 92 -23.29 3.09 -8.86
N TYR A 93 -22.11 3.29 -8.28
CA TYR A 93 -21.92 3.82 -6.93
C TYR A 93 -20.91 4.97 -6.92
N ASP A 94 -21.23 6.01 -6.14
CA ASP A 94 -20.32 7.10 -5.85
C ASP A 94 -19.57 6.83 -4.54
N LEU A 95 -18.26 6.60 -4.65
CA LEU A 95 -17.36 6.30 -3.53
C LEU A 95 -16.53 7.50 -3.09
N ARG A 96 -16.69 8.69 -3.70
CA ARG A 96 -16.02 9.92 -3.23
C ARG A 96 -16.25 10.23 -1.75
N PRO A 97 -17.45 10.01 -1.17
CA PRO A 97 -17.66 10.30 0.25
C PRO A 97 -16.80 9.40 1.17
N ALA A 98 -16.37 8.22 0.71
CA ALA A 98 -15.46 7.34 1.47
C ALA A 98 -14.10 8.02 1.73
N ILE A 99 -13.59 8.79 0.77
CA ILE A 99 -12.36 9.58 0.90
C ILE A 99 -12.58 10.83 1.77
N ALA A 100 -13.80 11.36 1.78
CA ALA A 100 -14.17 12.52 2.59
C ALA A 100 -14.54 12.18 4.04
N GLY A 101 -14.52 10.89 4.43
CA GLY A 101 -14.96 10.44 5.76
C GLY A 101 -16.47 10.62 5.98
N ARG A 102 -17.27 10.59 4.90
CA ARG A 102 -18.73 10.72 4.95
C ARG A 102 -19.38 9.37 4.65
N ALA A 103 -20.64 9.22 5.06
CA ALA A 103 -21.43 8.04 4.73
C ALA A 103 -21.58 7.86 3.21
N TYR A 104 -21.50 6.62 2.74
CA TYR A 104 -21.63 6.24 1.33
C TYR A 104 -22.25 4.85 1.20
N ALA A 105 -22.67 4.51 -0.02
CA ALA A 105 -23.26 3.21 -0.33
C ALA A 105 -22.17 2.13 -0.45
N ASP A 106 -21.77 1.55 0.70
CA ASP A 106 -20.84 0.42 0.74
C ASP A 106 -21.60 -0.92 0.66
N VAL A 107 -21.91 -1.32 -0.58
CA VAL A 107 -22.79 -2.46 -0.84
C VAL A 107 -22.15 -3.80 -0.55
N ILE A 108 -22.98 -4.76 -0.13
CA ILE A 108 -22.56 -6.16 0.02
C ILE A 108 -22.48 -6.81 -1.37
N LEU A 109 -21.33 -7.43 -1.65
CA LEU A 109 -21.07 -8.15 -2.87
C LEU A 109 -21.48 -9.63 -2.74
N LEU A 110 -21.90 -10.20 -3.87
CA LEU A 110 -22.25 -11.61 -4.05
C LEU A 110 -21.19 -12.35 -4.85
N ALA A 111 -21.16 -13.67 -4.70
CA ALA A 111 -20.27 -14.50 -5.50
C ALA A 111 -20.57 -14.30 -6.99
N GLY A 112 -19.53 -14.06 -7.78
CA GLY A 112 -19.63 -13.75 -9.21
C GLY A 112 -19.85 -12.28 -9.55
N ASP A 113 -19.99 -11.39 -8.56
CA ASP A 113 -20.04 -9.94 -8.83
C ASP A 113 -18.72 -9.48 -9.46
N GLN A 114 -18.83 -8.62 -10.47
CA GLN A 114 -17.70 -7.95 -11.10
C GLN A 114 -17.72 -6.46 -10.76
N VAL A 115 -16.67 -5.99 -10.13
CA VAL A 115 -16.44 -4.59 -9.78
C VAL A 115 -15.51 -3.98 -10.81
N ASP A 116 -15.91 -2.87 -11.41
CA ASP A 116 -15.10 -2.10 -12.34
C ASP A 116 -14.96 -0.66 -11.84
N VAL A 117 -13.70 -0.25 -11.61
CA VAL A 117 -13.34 1.10 -11.19
C VAL A 117 -12.81 1.86 -12.42
N PRO A 118 -13.55 2.82 -12.97
CA PRO A 118 -13.06 3.56 -14.14
C PRO A 118 -11.84 4.42 -13.78
N SER A 119 -11.03 4.77 -14.78
CA SER A 119 -9.92 5.72 -14.66
C SER A 119 -10.31 7.08 -15.22
N ARG A 120 -9.76 8.16 -14.64
CA ARG A 120 -9.78 9.53 -15.18
C ARG A 120 -8.59 9.84 -16.08
N GLY A 121 -7.57 8.98 -16.10
CA GLY A 121 -6.33 9.19 -16.84
C GLY A 121 -5.42 10.28 -16.25
N CYS A 122 -5.78 10.89 -15.11
CA CYS A 122 -5.00 11.92 -14.44
C CYS A 122 -4.82 11.59 -12.95
N PHE A 123 -3.67 11.99 -12.40
CA PHE A 123 -3.36 11.78 -10.99
C PHE A 123 -4.24 12.68 -10.09
N GLN A 124 -4.80 12.12 -9.02
CA GLN A 124 -5.63 12.87 -8.07
C GLN A 124 -5.01 12.83 -6.67
N GLU A 125 -4.46 13.95 -6.23
CA GLU A 125 -3.85 14.05 -4.89
C GLU A 125 -4.86 13.80 -3.76
N ALA A 126 -6.14 14.13 -3.97
CA ALA A 126 -7.19 13.99 -2.96
C ALA A 126 -7.37 12.55 -2.43
N VAL A 127 -6.92 11.53 -3.18
CA VAL A 127 -7.01 10.11 -2.78
C VAL A 127 -5.73 9.59 -2.11
N MET A 128 -4.66 10.40 -2.02
CA MET A 128 -3.39 10.07 -1.35
C MET A 128 -3.48 10.18 0.17
N LYS A 129 -4.54 9.61 0.75
CA LYS A 129 -4.76 9.57 2.19
C LYS A 129 -5.54 8.30 2.57
N PRO A 130 -5.33 7.75 3.78
CA PRO A 130 -6.02 6.55 4.19
C PRO A 130 -7.54 6.69 4.19
N SER A 131 -8.22 5.64 3.73
CA SER A 131 -9.67 5.54 3.65
C SER A 131 -10.10 4.06 3.61
N PRO A 132 -11.40 3.75 3.72
CA PRO A 132 -11.89 2.38 3.59
C PRO A 132 -11.65 1.72 2.22
N ILE A 133 -11.27 2.49 1.19
CA ILE A 133 -11.07 1.99 -0.19
C ILE A 133 -9.63 2.18 -0.70
N SER A 134 -8.79 2.88 0.07
CA SER A 134 -7.37 3.06 -0.26
C SER A 134 -6.57 1.81 0.10
N PRO A 135 -5.33 1.69 -0.38
CA PRO A 135 -4.38 0.72 0.16
C PRO A 135 -4.31 0.84 1.70
N ALA A 136 -4.16 -0.29 2.38
CA ALA A 136 -3.98 -0.31 3.84
C ALA A 136 -2.61 0.26 4.25
N GLY A 137 -1.62 0.06 3.37
CA GLY A 137 -0.24 0.53 3.44
C GLY A 137 0.43 0.32 2.10
N VAL A 138 1.68 0.73 1.96
CA VAL A 138 2.51 0.49 0.78
C VAL A 138 3.77 -0.25 1.18
N LYS A 139 3.99 -1.39 0.55
CA LYS A 139 5.21 -2.17 0.70
C LYS A 139 6.27 -1.59 -0.23
N VAL A 140 7.41 -1.20 0.34
CA VAL A 140 8.52 -0.58 -0.40
C VAL A 140 9.87 -1.21 -0.09
N PHE A 141 10.77 -1.21 -1.06
CA PHE A 141 12.13 -1.72 -0.92
C PHE A 141 13.09 -0.61 -0.56
N LEU A 142 13.82 -0.73 0.56
CA LEU A 142 14.67 0.34 1.05
C LEU A 142 16.13 -0.11 1.11
N SER A 143 17.03 0.67 0.51
CA SER A 143 18.47 0.51 0.60
C SER A 143 19.11 1.68 1.33
N ASN A 144 19.64 1.42 2.53
CA ASN A 144 20.28 2.42 3.40
C ASN A 144 21.68 2.00 3.88
N LEU A 145 22.28 0.99 3.26
CA LEU A 145 23.65 0.57 3.59
C LEU A 145 24.62 1.48 2.86
N THR A 146 25.18 2.46 3.58
CA THR A 146 26.25 3.33 3.06
C THR A 146 27.60 2.60 2.97
N VAL A 147 27.76 1.50 3.71
CA VAL A 147 28.87 0.55 3.58
C VAL A 147 28.30 -0.81 3.15
N PRO A 148 28.87 -1.49 2.13
CA PRO A 148 28.44 -2.85 1.77
C PRO A 148 28.43 -3.74 3.01
N ALA A 149 27.36 -4.51 3.18
CA ALA A 149 27.21 -5.34 4.36
C ALA A 149 28.39 -6.32 4.48
N THR A 150 29.19 -6.19 5.53
CA THR A 150 30.38 -7.02 5.77
C THR A 150 30.04 -8.42 6.34
N SER A 151 28.76 -8.68 6.59
CA SER A 151 28.25 -9.97 7.07
C SER A 151 26.75 -10.12 6.72
N ASN A 152 26.31 -11.35 6.47
CA ASN A 152 24.90 -11.70 6.27
C ASN A 152 24.01 -11.28 7.46
N ALA A 153 24.58 -11.19 8.67
CA ALA A 153 23.90 -10.71 9.87
C ALA A 153 23.62 -9.20 9.87
N GLN A 154 24.42 -8.41 9.14
CA GLN A 154 24.18 -6.98 8.90
C GLN A 154 23.33 -6.75 7.65
N SER A 155 23.42 -7.65 6.67
CA SER A 155 22.46 -7.76 5.55
C SER A 155 21.05 -8.17 6.01
N LEU A 156 20.89 -8.65 7.24
CA LEU A 156 19.62 -9.06 7.86
C LEU A 156 18.71 -7.90 8.29
N ASN A 157 19.09 -6.65 8.01
CA ASN A 157 18.11 -5.58 7.74
C ASN A 157 17.24 -5.88 6.49
N GLY A 158 17.59 -6.94 5.74
CA GLY A 158 16.95 -7.45 4.54
C GLY A 158 16.14 -8.73 4.79
N LYS A 159 15.04 -8.59 5.52
CA LYS A 159 13.84 -9.38 5.21
C LYS A 159 12.69 -8.41 5.04
N ASP A 160 12.31 -8.26 3.78
CA ASP A 160 11.03 -7.75 3.30
C ASP A 160 10.84 -6.24 3.28
N ALA A 161 10.11 -5.84 2.24
CA ALA A 161 9.65 -4.50 1.99
C ALA A 161 9.09 -3.87 3.28
N ARG A 162 9.51 -2.63 3.60
CA ARG A 162 8.91 -1.90 4.73
C ARG A 162 7.51 -1.48 4.34
N GLU A 163 6.59 -1.55 5.29
CA GLU A 163 5.25 -1.03 5.10
C GLU A 163 5.20 0.43 5.55
N LEU A 164 4.96 1.33 4.61
CA LEU A 164 4.70 2.75 4.87
C LEU A 164 3.19 3.00 4.84
N ARG A 165 2.76 4.07 5.50
CA ARG A 165 1.36 4.51 5.45
C ARG A 165 1.01 4.95 4.04
N TRP A 166 -0.20 4.65 3.57
CA TRP A 166 -0.70 5.24 2.32
C TRP A 166 -0.73 6.77 2.40
N GLY A 167 -0.25 7.44 1.35
CA GLY A 167 -0.02 8.88 1.37
C GLY A 167 1.26 9.28 2.12
N THR A 168 2.28 8.42 2.14
CA THR A 168 3.62 8.83 2.56
C THR A 168 4.30 9.55 1.40
N ARG A 169 4.95 10.68 1.67
CA ARG A 169 5.76 11.40 0.68
C ARG A 169 7.21 10.92 0.65
N PHE A 170 7.91 11.18 -0.45
CA PHE A 170 9.29 10.76 -0.69
C PHE A 170 10.24 11.24 0.41
N LEU A 171 10.17 12.49 0.85
CA LEU A 171 11.01 13.05 1.90
C LEU A 171 10.74 12.37 3.25
N GLN A 172 9.48 12.07 3.55
CA GLN A 172 9.11 11.32 4.77
C GLN A 172 9.70 9.91 4.74
N ALA A 173 9.63 9.22 3.59
CA ALA A 173 10.25 7.91 3.43
C ALA A 173 11.78 7.99 3.58
N ALA A 174 12.43 8.98 2.98
CA ALA A 174 13.86 9.23 3.10
C ALA A 174 14.30 9.51 4.54
N ILE A 175 13.51 10.28 5.31
CA ILE A 175 13.74 10.50 6.74
C ILE A 175 13.57 9.18 7.51
N GLY A 176 12.51 8.40 7.23
CA GLY A 176 12.27 7.09 7.85
C GLY A 176 13.33 6.03 7.52
N MET A 177 14.08 6.24 6.45
CA MET A 177 15.27 5.46 6.09
C MET A 177 16.53 5.91 6.81
N ASN A 178 16.50 6.97 7.63
CA ASN A 178 17.68 7.60 8.24
C ASN A 178 18.67 8.21 7.23
N CYS A 179 18.18 8.62 6.06
CA CYS A 179 19.02 9.27 5.05
C CYS A 179 19.27 10.75 5.39
N VAL A 180 18.41 11.33 6.22
CA VAL A 180 18.52 12.69 6.74
C VAL A 180 19.12 12.66 8.16
N GLY A 181 20.26 13.32 8.36
CA GLY A 181 20.90 13.44 9.67
C GLY A 181 22.43 13.61 9.59
N GLY A 182 23.07 13.93 10.72
CA GLY A 182 24.52 14.13 10.86
C GLY A 182 24.95 15.62 10.79
N THR A 183 26.26 15.90 10.83
CA THR A 183 26.74 17.29 10.79
C THR A 183 26.60 17.88 9.39
N ALA A 184 26.19 19.16 9.30
CA ALA A 184 25.97 19.86 8.03
C ALA A 184 27.20 19.85 7.11
N LEU A 185 28.42 19.74 7.67
CA LEU A 185 29.67 19.70 6.93
C LEU A 185 29.94 18.36 6.22
N THR A 186 29.40 17.23 6.71
CA THR A 186 29.67 15.90 6.14
C THR A 186 28.45 15.22 5.52
N ASN A 187 27.23 15.73 5.74
CA ASN A 187 25.99 15.10 5.27
C ASN A 187 25.15 15.96 4.31
N ALA A 188 25.60 17.18 3.98
CA ALA A 188 24.84 18.11 3.15
C ALA A 188 24.62 17.67 1.69
N ASP A 189 25.40 16.71 1.18
CA ASP A 189 25.33 16.28 -0.23
C ASP A 189 24.70 14.90 -0.43
N ARG A 190 23.94 14.37 0.54
CA ARG A 190 23.26 13.09 0.38
C ARG A 190 22.18 13.15 -0.69
N THR A 191 22.13 12.10 -1.49
CA THR A 191 21.19 11.95 -2.59
C THR A 191 20.32 10.72 -2.35
N VAL A 192 19.03 10.87 -2.57
CA VAL A 192 18.07 9.77 -2.49
C VAL A 192 17.48 9.54 -3.87
N VAL A 193 17.47 8.28 -4.29
CA VAL A 193 16.92 7.84 -5.57
C VAL A 193 15.67 7.02 -5.30
N LEU A 194 14.56 7.43 -5.90
CA LEU A 194 13.31 6.68 -5.95
C LEU A 194 13.19 6.01 -7.32
N PHE A 195 13.03 4.69 -7.30
CA PHE A 195 12.61 3.88 -8.42
C PHE A 195 11.12 3.59 -8.23
N THR A 196 10.29 4.16 -9.09
CA THR A 196 8.83 4.03 -9.02
C THR A 196 8.29 3.59 -10.38
N ARG A 197 7.04 3.13 -10.42
CA ARG A 197 6.33 2.83 -11.66
C ARG A 197 5.12 3.73 -11.78
N ASN A 198 4.96 4.37 -12.92
CA ASN A 198 3.75 5.13 -13.21
C ASN A 198 2.55 4.17 -13.16
N PRO A 199 1.58 4.37 -12.25
CA PRO A 199 0.47 3.44 -12.10
C PRO A 199 -0.44 3.46 -13.33
N ILE A 200 -0.42 4.51 -14.15
CA ILE A 200 -1.27 4.71 -15.34
C ILE A 200 -0.62 4.10 -16.58
N THR A 201 0.65 4.42 -16.85
CA THR A 201 1.33 3.95 -18.06
C THR A 201 2.11 2.66 -17.87
N GLY A 202 2.33 2.25 -16.62
CA GLY A 202 3.22 1.14 -16.28
C GLY A 202 4.70 1.42 -16.54
N SER A 203 5.09 2.64 -16.90
CA SER A 203 6.49 2.98 -17.20
C SER A 203 7.31 3.10 -15.92
N SER A 204 8.54 2.59 -15.91
CA SER A 204 9.49 2.82 -14.82
C SER A 204 9.98 4.27 -14.85
N ILE A 205 10.02 4.91 -13.68
CA ILE A 205 10.47 6.28 -13.47
C ILE A 205 11.56 6.26 -12.40
N VAL A 206 12.63 7.01 -12.65
CA VAL A 206 13.70 7.24 -11.67
C VAL A 206 13.68 8.71 -11.26
N VAL A 207 13.56 8.96 -9.96
CA VAL A 207 13.53 10.30 -9.39
C VAL A 207 14.71 10.44 -8.43
N GLU A 208 15.69 11.23 -8.82
CA GLU A 208 16.86 11.55 -7.99
C GLU A 208 16.67 12.93 -7.34
N ARG A 209 16.91 13.02 -6.03
CA ARG A 209 16.82 14.28 -5.27
C ARG A 209 17.96 14.42 -4.28
N ARG A 210 18.54 15.62 -4.24
CA ARG A 210 19.44 16.05 -3.15
C ARG A 210 18.58 16.39 -1.93
N LEU A 211 18.92 15.80 -0.78
CA LEU A 211 18.13 15.99 0.43
C LEU A 211 18.16 17.42 0.95
N GLU A 212 19.33 18.06 0.92
CA GLU A 212 19.49 19.43 1.43
C GLU A 212 18.67 20.45 0.64
N ASP A 213 18.56 20.27 -0.67
CA ASP A 213 17.73 21.11 -1.53
C ASP A 213 16.25 20.98 -1.16
N LEU A 214 15.77 19.75 -0.92
CA LEU A 214 14.39 19.50 -0.47
C LEU A 214 14.12 20.08 0.93
N LEU A 215 15.10 20.05 1.83
CA LEU A 215 14.97 20.57 3.19
C LEU A 215 14.96 22.10 3.26
N ARG A 216 15.69 22.77 2.36
CA ARG A 216 15.83 24.24 2.35
C ARG A 216 14.79 24.97 1.50
N ARG A 217 14.24 24.31 0.48
CA ARG A 217 13.29 24.93 -0.45
C ARG A 217 11.92 25.16 0.19
N ALA A 218 11.25 26.24 -0.22
CA ALA A 218 9.90 26.59 0.23
C ALA A 218 8.82 25.86 -0.59
N ASP A 219 9.08 25.63 -1.89
CA ASP A 219 8.26 24.92 -2.87
C ASP A 219 8.52 23.40 -2.87
N ARG A 220 8.99 22.83 -1.75
CA ARG A 220 9.45 21.43 -1.68
C ARG A 220 8.38 20.41 -2.08
N ASP A 221 7.11 20.71 -1.82
CA ASP A 221 5.99 19.80 -2.05
C ASP A 221 5.79 19.47 -3.54
N GLU A 222 6.26 20.32 -4.45
CA GLU A 222 6.25 20.08 -5.91
C GLU A 222 7.32 19.05 -6.34
N TYR A 223 8.36 18.87 -5.53
CA TYR A 223 9.51 18.00 -5.80
C TYR A 223 9.56 16.78 -4.89
N ASP A 224 8.57 16.64 -4.01
CA ASP A 224 8.40 15.58 -3.02
C ASP A 224 7.25 14.64 -3.43
N PRO A 225 7.49 13.71 -4.39
CA PRO A 225 6.44 12.86 -4.93
C PRO A 225 5.89 11.90 -3.87
N TRP A 226 4.72 11.34 -4.16
CA TRP A 226 4.11 10.32 -3.31
C TRP A 226 4.75 8.95 -3.52
N ILE A 227 4.85 8.19 -2.43
CA ILE A 227 5.28 6.81 -2.47
C ILE A 227 4.11 5.89 -2.81
N MET A 228 4.37 4.97 -3.73
CA MET A 228 3.43 4.03 -4.31
C MET A 228 3.79 2.58 -3.91
N PRO A 229 2.86 1.63 -4.03
CA PRO A 229 3.17 0.21 -3.85
C PRO A 229 4.31 -0.24 -4.76
N GLU A 230 5.20 -1.06 -4.21
CA GLU A 230 6.37 -1.63 -4.91
C GLU A 230 7.46 -0.62 -5.29
N ASP A 231 7.39 0.61 -4.78
CA ASP A 231 8.48 1.57 -4.92
C ASP A 231 9.76 1.07 -4.24
N ALA A 232 10.90 1.45 -4.79
CA ALA A 232 12.21 1.22 -4.19
C ALA A 232 12.95 2.54 -3.97
N LEU A 233 13.60 2.68 -2.82
CA LEU A 233 14.39 3.86 -2.46
C LEU A 233 15.81 3.45 -2.09
N ALA A 234 16.78 4.23 -2.55
CA ALA A 234 18.19 4.06 -2.21
C ALA A 234 18.82 5.37 -1.76
N CYS A 235 19.62 5.30 -0.71
CA CYS A 235 20.34 6.46 -0.18
C CYS A 235 21.84 6.35 -0.50
N TYR A 236 22.35 7.40 -1.12
CA TYR A 236 23.75 7.52 -1.51
C TYR A 236 24.43 8.59 -0.65
N ASP A 237 25.61 8.24 -0.13
CA ASP A 237 26.44 9.15 0.64
C ASP A 237 27.07 10.23 -0.24
N SER A 238 27.42 11.34 0.41
CA SER A 238 28.10 12.49 -0.19
C SER A 238 29.49 12.12 -0.73
N ARG A 239 29.93 12.81 -1.79
CA ARG A 239 31.25 12.61 -2.42
C ARG A 239 32.45 12.79 -1.49
N SER A 240 32.32 13.54 -0.40
CA SER A 240 33.40 13.81 0.56
C SER A 240 33.76 12.60 1.44
N THR A 241 32.80 11.73 1.75
CA THR A 241 33.04 10.51 2.54
C THR A 241 33.89 9.51 1.77
N ASN A 242 33.67 9.38 0.45
CA ASN A 242 34.51 8.56 -0.42
C ASN A 242 35.99 8.99 -0.40
N LEU A 243 36.28 10.28 -0.27
CA LEU A 243 37.65 10.79 -0.25
C LEU A 243 38.37 10.45 1.06
N VAL A 244 37.63 10.48 2.19
CA VAL A 244 38.13 10.03 3.50
C VAL A 244 38.32 8.52 3.54
N ASP A 245 37.44 7.73 2.91
CA ASP A 245 37.58 6.27 2.85
C ASP A 245 38.73 5.83 1.93
N VAL A 246 38.93 6.52 0.79
CA VAL A 246 40.13 6.34 -0.05
C VAL A 246 41.40 6.75 0.71
N ALA A 247 41.38 7.86 1.43
CA ALA A 247 42.52 8.29 2.25
C ALA A 247 42.83 7.32 3.41
N ARG A 248 41.81 6.71 4.02
CA ARG A 248 41.97 5.64 5.02
C ARG A 248 42.55 4.37 4.41
N GLN A 249 42.08 3.94 3.23
CA GLN A 249 42.68 2.80 2.53
C GLN A 249 44.14 3.06 2.15
N LEU A 250 44.47 4.25 1.65
CA LEU A 250 45.85 4.63 1.34
C LEU A 250 46.72 4.77 2.61
N GLY A 251 46.16 5.30 3.71
CA GLY A 251 46.86 5.41 4.99
C GLY A 251 47.17 4.05 5.63
N VAL A 252 46.29 3.06 5.49
CA VAL A 252 46.53 1.67 5.93
C VAL A 252 47.66 1.04 5.10
N VAL A 253 47.69 1.27 3.78
CA VAL A 253 48.80 0.81 2.91
C VAL A 253 50.12 1.52 3.22
N ALA A 254 50.10 2.81 3.58
CA ALA A 254 51.31 3.54 3.96
C ALA A 254 51.88 3.07 5.31
N SER A 255 51.02 2.63 6.23
CA SER A 255 51.45 2.12 7.55
C SER A 255 52.04 0.71 7.51
N SER A 256 51.71 -0.11 6.51
CA SER A 256 52.25 -1.46 6.33
C SER A 256 53.57 -1.50 5.55
N VAL A 257 54.01 -0.40 4.94
CA VAL A 257 55.28 -0.30 4.21
C VAL A 257 56.44 0.19 5.09
N ARG A 258 56.21 0.41 6.40
CA ARG A 258 57.25 0.90 7.33
C ARG A 258 57.88 -0.16 8.24
N THR A 259 57.87 -1.42 7.82
CA THR A 259 58.62 -2.50 8.48
C THR A 259 59.24 -3.41 7.45
N PHE A 260 60.38 -3.01 6.88
CA PHE A 260 61.55 -3.84 6.52
C PHE A 260 62.76 -2.91 6.33
#